data_AF-A0A164CTP4-F1
#
_entry.id   AF-A0A164CTP4-F1
#
_cell.length_a   1.000
_cell.length_b   1.000
_cell.length_c   1.000
_cell.angle_alpha   90.00
_cell.angle_beta   90.00
_cell.angle_gamma   90.00
#
_symmetry.space_group_name_H-M   'P 1'
#
loop_
_entity.id
_entity.type
_entity.pdbx_description
1 polymer ?
#
loop_
_entity_poly.entity_id
_entity_poly.type
_entity_poly.pdbx_seq_one_letter_code
_entity_poly.pdbx_strand_id
1 'polypeptide(L)'
;MNARDEVRRLRAAAAEAWAATMGDSTSCALAKDGRSYPAGKYHEGRVAALGEWMRRLTPEADAAAARQVARGLAADWAARMPLGDGANRDWESYRAGGLAALGESLPE
;
A
#
# COMPACT_ATOMS: atom_id res chain seq x y z
N MET A 1 -16.29 15.51 -3.63
CA MET A 1 -15.40 14.66 -2.81
C MET A 1 -13.99 14.93 -3.30
N ASN A 2 -13.08 15.37 -2.43
CA ASN A 2 -11.72 15.74 -2.86
C ASN A 2 -10.84 14.48 -3.05
N ALA A 3 -9.68 14.62 -3.68
CA ALA A 3 -8.82 13.46 -3.97
C ALA A 3 -8.31 12.77 -2.70
N ARG A 4 -8.14 13.52 -1.61
CA ARG A 4 -7.69 12.99 -0.31
C ARG A 4 -8.73 12.05 0.32
N ASP A 5 -10.01 12.40 0.23
CA ASP A 5 -11.11 11.55 0.69
C ASP A 5 -11.19 10.26 -0.13
N GLU A 6 -10.94 10.33 -1.44
CA GLU A 6 -10.90 9.15 -2.28
C GLU A 6 -9.77 8.19 -1.88
N VAL A 7 -8.55 8.71 -1.74
CA VAL A 7 -7.41 7.90 -1.27
C VAL A 7 -7.66 7.33 0.12
N ARG A 8 -8.38 8.06 0.99
CA ARG A 8 -8.82 7.54 2.30
C ARG A 8 -9.77 6.35 2.15
N ARG A 9 -10.74 6.40 1.23
CA ARG A 9 -11.64 5.26 0.95
C ARG A 9 -10.88 4.05 0.42
N LEU A 10 -9.98 4.25 -0.54
CA LEU A 10 -9.12 3.18 -1.06
C LEU A 10 -8.29 2.55 0.06
N ARG A 11 -7.73 3.37 0.96
CA ARG A 11 -6.96 2.88 2.10
C ARG A 11 -7.81 2.05 3.07
N ALA A 12 -9.05 2.46 3.33
CA ALA A 12 -9.96 1.72 4.18
C ALA A 12 -10.29 0.35 3.57
N ALA A 13 -10.64 0.29 2.28
CA ALA A 13 -10.89 -0.95 1.57
C ALA A 13 -9.67 -1.89 1.57
N ALA A 14 -8.46 -1.34 1.39
CA ALA A 14 -7.23 -2.14 1.48
C ALA A 14 -7.00 -2.71 2.89
N ALA A 15 -7.34 -1.97 3.94
CA ALA A 15 -7.22 -2.43 5.32
C ALA A 15 -8.25 -3.52 5.66
N GLU A 16 -9.48 -3.40 5.14
CA GLU A 16 -10.51 -4.45 5.25
C GLU A 16 -10.08 -5.74 4.55
N ALA A 17 -9.57 -5.65 3.32
CA ALA A 17 -9.02 -6.79 2.60
C ALA A 17 -7.83 -7.43 3.32
N TRP A 18 -6.99 -6.62 3.96
CA TRP A 18 -5.89 -7.11 4.79
C TRP A 18 -6.40 -7.89 6.00
N ALA A 19 -7.36 -7.34 6.74
CA ALA A 19 -7.97 -8.00 7.90
C ALA A 19 -8.63 -9.32 7.50
N ALA A 20 -9.37 -9.35 6.39
CA ALA A 20 -10.00 -10.56 5.87
C ALA A 20 -8.97 -11.64 5.48
N THR A 21 -7.83 -11.25 4.92
CA THR A 21 -6.75 -12.17 4.54
C THR A 21 -6.04 -12.77 5.73
N MET A 22 -5.92 -12.00 6.83
CA MET A 22 -5.19 -12.39 8.03
C MET A 22 -6.06 -13.18 9.02
N GLY A 23 -7.38 -13.06 8.93
CA GLY A 23 -8.32 -13.68 9.88
C GLY A 23 -8.06 -13.19 11.30
N ASP A 24 -8.02 -14.11 12.27
CA ASP A 24 -7.72 -13.80 13.67
C ASP A 24 -6.22 -13.56 13.95
N SER A 25 -5.36 -13.71 12.95
CA SER A 25 -3.92 -13.54 13.11
C SER A 25 -3.51 -12.08 13.00
N THR A 26 -2.69 -11.59 13.93
CA THR A 26 -2.13 -10.23 13.83
C THR A 26 -0.83 -10.24 13.04
N SER A 27 -0.49 -9.11 12.39
CA SER A 27 0.77 -8.94 11.66
C SER A 27 2.00 -9.22 12.52
N CYS A 28 1.92 -8.92 13.82
CA CYS A 28 2.96 -9.22 14.81
C CYS A 28 3.06 -10.72 15.16
N ALA A 29 1.95 -11.46 15.13
CA ALA A 29 1.95 -12.90 15.35
C ALA A 29 2.56 -13.63 14.14
N LEU A 30 2.21 -13.22 12.92
CA LEU A 30 2.76 -13.83 11.70
C LEU A 30 4.26 -13.56 11.52
N ALA A 31 4.73 -12.35 11.85
CA ALA A 31 6.15 -12.03 11.81
C ALA A 31 7.01 -12.86 12.77
N LYS A 32 6.43 -13.34 13.88
CA LYS A 32 7.12 -14.17 14.88
C LYS A 32 7.05 -15.68 14.57
N ASP A 33 6.08 -16.12 13.78
CA ASP A 33 5.92 -17.53 13.38
C ASP A 33 6.97 -17.98 12.33
N GLY A 34 7.72 -17.03 11.75
CA GLY A 34 8.80 -17.30 10.80
C GLY A 34 8.35 -17.85 9.44
N ARG A 35 7.03 -18.00 9.23
CA ARG A 35 6.43 -18.42 7.97
C ARG A 35 6.25 -17.22 7.03
N SER A 36 6.32 -17.50 5.73
CA SER A 36 6.05 -16.51 4.67
C SER A 36 4.54 -16.35 4.46
N TYR A 37 4.08 -15.10 4.39
CA TYR A 37 2.66 -14.76 4.15
C TYR A 37 2.50 -13.75 3.00
N PRO A 38 2.71 -14.18 1.74
CA PRO A 38 2.74 -13.27 0.60
C PRO A 38 1.43 -12.49 0.41
N ALA A 39 0.27 -13.13 0.60
CA ALA A 39 -1.04 -12.48 0.46
C ALA A 39 -1.25 -11.39 1.52
N GLY A 40 -0.91 -11.67 2.79
CA GLY A 40 -0.98 -10.68 3.87
C GLY A 40 -0.03 -9.51 3.59
N LYS A 41 1.19 -9.80 3.14
CA LYS A 41 2.20 -8.78 2.78
C LYS A 41 1.77 -7.92 1.60
N TYR A 42 1.11 -8.49 0.60
CA TYR A 42 0.53 -7.74 -0.51
C TYR A 42 -0.48 -6.69 -0.03
N HIS A 43 -1.43 -7.08 0.82
CA HIS A 43 -2.40 -6.13 1.36
C HIS A 43 -1.77 -5.11 2.33
N GLU A 44 -0.78 -5.51 3.12
CA GLU A 44 0.03 -4.60 3.94
C GLU A 44 0.72 -3.52 3.07
N GLY A 45 1.29 -3.93 1.94
CA GLY A 45 1.90 -3.04 0.95
C GLY A 45 0.92 -2.01 0.39
N ARG A 46 -0.29 -2.45 0.02
CA ARG A 46 -1.37 -1.54 -0.44
C ARG A 46 -1.70 -0.49 0.61
N VAL A 47 -1.93 -0.90 1.86
CA VAL A 47 -2.28 0.02 2.97
C VAL A 47 -1.16 1.03 3.22
N ALA A 48 0.10 0.57 3.19
CA ALA A 48 1.27 1.42 3.39
C ALA A 48 1.39 2.47 2.28
N ALA A 49 1.32 2.07 1.01
CA ALA A 49 1.43 2.97 -0.13
C ALA A 49 0.31 4.03 -0.16
N LEU A 50 -0.93 3.62 0.08
CA LEU A 50 -2.08 4.54 0.14
C LEU A 50 -1.97 5.52 1.34
N GLY A 51 -1.40 5.06 2.45
CA GLY A 51 -1.10 5.93 3.59
C GLY A 51 -0.03 6.98 3.29
N GLU A 52 1.01 6.61 2.55
CA GLU A 52 2.02 7.55 2.06
C GLU A 52 1.44 8.54 1.06
N TRP A 53 0.62 8.07 0.11
CA TRP A 53 -0.08 8.92 -0.85
C TRP A 53 -0.94 9.95 -0.12
N MET A 54 -1.80 9.51 0.80
CA MET A 54 -2.65 10.39 1.59
C MET A 54 -1.85 11.44 2.37
N ARG A 55 -0.69 11.10 2.96
CA ARG A 55 0.14 12.08 3.69
C ARG A 55 0.77 13.15 2.79
N ARG A 56 0.99 12.86 1.51
CA ARG A 56 1.57 13.80 0.54
C ARG A 56 0.51 14.70 -0.13
N LEU A 57 -0.78 14.44 0.06
CA LEU A 57 -1.86 15.28 -0.49
C LEU A 57 -2.22 16.43 0.46
N THR A 58 -2.35 17.64 -0.09
CA THR A 58 -3.01 18.76 0.61
C THR A 58 -4.52 18.53 0.66
N PRO A 59 -5.25 19.17 1.61
CA PRO A 59 -6.71 19.08 1.65
C PRO A 59 -7.40 19.57 0.37
N GLU A 60 -6.76 20.48 -0.37
CA GLU A 60 -7.27 21.10 -1.60
C GLU A 60 -6.81 20.37 -2.88
N ALA A 61 -6.04 19.28 -2.75
CA ALA A 61 -5.53 18.54 -3.90
C ALA A 61 -6.68 18.00 -4.77
N ASP A 62 -6.63 18.33 -6.06
CA ASP A 62 -7.49 17.75 -7.07
C ASP A 62 -6.98 16.37 -7.53
N ALA A 63 -7.77 15.72 -8.40
CA ALA A 63 -7.43 14.39 -8.89
C ALA A 63 -6.16 14.38 -9.75
N ALA A 64 -5.83 15.47 -10.46
CA ALA A 64 -4.64 15.55 -11.29
C ALA A 64 -3.36 15.63 -10.44
N ALA A 65 -3.34 16.51 -9.44
CA ALA A 65 -2.28 16.63 -8.46
C ALA A 65 -2.09 15.31 -7.70
N ALA A 66 -3.19 14.68 -7.28
CA ALA A 66 -3.12 13.40 -6.60
C ALA A 66 -2.54 12.28 -7.49
N ARG A 67 -2.94 12.20 -8.77
CA ARG A 67 -2.35 11.26 -9.74
C ARG A 67 -0.85 11.51 -9.94
N GLN A 68 -0.40 12.78 -9.94
CA GLN A 68 1.03 13.10 -10.03
C GLN A 68 1.82 12.60 -8.81
N VAL A 69 1.27 12.79 -7.60
CA VAL A 69 1.87 12.27 -6.37
C VAL A 69 1.95 10.74 -6.38
N ALA A 70 0.88 10.06 -6.82
CA ALA A 70 0.87 8.61 -6.97
C ALA A 70 1.95 8.10 -7.93
N ARG A 71 2.13 8.74 -9.10
CA ARG A 71 3.19 8.38 -10.06
C ARG A 71 4.59 8.52 -9.46
N GLY A 72 4.85 9.62 -8.74
CA GLY A 72 6.13 9.80 -8.06
C GLY A 72 6.39 8.73 -7.00
N LEU A 73 5.38 8.44 -6.18
CA LEU A 73 5.44 7.34 -5.21
C LEU A 73 5.64 5.98 -5.87
N ALA A 74 5.02 5.71 -7.02
CA ALA A 74 5.17 4.44 -7.72
C ALA A 74 6.62 4.24 -8.19
N ALA A 75 7.27 5.30 -8.67
CA ALA A 75 8.70 5.27 -9.00
C ALA A 75 9.56 5.01 -7.76
N ASP A 76 9.28 5.72 -6.65
CA ASP A 76 9.97 5.50 -5.37
C ASP A 76 9.83 4.03 -4.92
N TRP A 77 8.61 3.48 -4.96
CA TRP A 77 8.30 2.10 -4.57
C TRP A 77 8.95 1.06 -5.48
N ALA A 78 9.03 1.31 -6.78
CA ALA A 78 9.68 0.40 -7.73
C ALA A 78 11.19 0.30 -7.46
N ALA A 79 11.82 1.41 -7.06
CA ALA A 79 13.24 1.48 -6.71
C ALA A 79 13.55 0.99 -5.29
N ARG A 80 12.55 0.74 -4.44
CA ARG A 80 12.78 0.27 -3.06
C ARG A 80 13.49 -1.08 -3.04
N MET A 81 14.58 -1.12 -2.29
CA MET A 81 15.30 -2.34 -1.96
C MET A 81 14.86 -2.89 -0.61
N PRO A 82 14.85 -4.23 -0.44
CA PRO A 82 14.63 -4.81 0.88
C PRO A 82 15.73 -4.34 1.84
N LEU A 83 15.38 -4.19 3.11
CA LEU A 83 16.38 -3.97 4.14
C LEU A 83 17.08 -5.30 4.47
N GLY A 84 18.41 -5.31 4.43
CA GLY A 84 19.24 -6.49 4.70
C GLY A 84 19.21 -7.53 3.58
N ASP A 85 19.44 -8.79 3.95
CA ASP A 85 19.55 -9.99 3.12
C ASP A 85 18.22 -10.36 2.41
N GLY A 86 17.19 -9.54 2.61
CA GLY A 86 15.77 -9.88 2.57
C GLY A 86 15.07 -9.69 1.22
N ALA A 87 15.71 -10.03 0.10
CA ALA A 87 14.96 -10.28 -1.14
C ALA A 87 14.19 -11.60 -1.00
N ASN A 88 13.18 -11.62 -0.13
CA ASN A 88 12.31 -12.75 0.09
C ASN A 88 10.93 -12.49 -0.55
N ARG A 89 10.17 -13.56 -0.73
CA ARG A 89 8.86 -13.54 -1.40
C ARG A 89 7.86 -12.59 -0.74
N ASP A 90 8.00 -12.39 0.56
CA ASP A 90 7.16 -11.47 1.35
C ASP A 90 7.46 -10.01 1.01
N TRP A 91 8.74 -9.66 0.85
CA TRP A 91 9.15 -8.35 0.38
C TRP A 91 8.64 -8.05 -1.02
N GLU A 92 8.80 -9.00 -1.95
CA GLU A 92 8.32 -8.83 -3.33
C GLU A 92 6.81 -8.61 -3.36
N SER A 93 6.06 -9.37 -2.55
CA SER A 93 4.61 -9.26 -2.45
C SER A 93 4.18 -7.94 -1.81
N TYR A 94 4.88 -7.49 -0.77
CA TYR A 94 4.70 -6.17 -0.18
C TYR A 94 4.91 -5.06 -1.20
N ARG A 95 6.03 -5.08 -1.92
CA ARG A 95 6.33 -4.08 -2.96
C ARG A 95 5.28 -4.10 -4.08
N ALA A 96 4.89 -5.28 -4.55
CA ALA A 96 3.88 -5.45 -5.58
C ALA A 96 2.52 -4.89 -5.16
N GLY A 97 2.13 -5.09 -3.90
CA GLY A 97 0.92 -4.51 -3.33
C GLY A 97 0.91 -2.99 -3.36
N GLY A 98 1.99 -2.36 -2.92
CA GLY A 98 2.07 -0.90 -2.96
C GLY A 98 2.05 -0.34 -4.38
N LEU A 99 2.77 -0.97 -5.32
CA LEU A 99 2.74 -0.57 -6.73
C LEU A 99 1.35 -0.71 -7.35
N ALA A 100 0.65 -1.81 -7.07
CA ALA A 100 -0.72 -2.01 -7.53
C ALA A 100 -1.65 -0.90 -7.00
N ALA A 101 -1.55 -0.56 -5.71
CA ALA A 101 -2.38 0.48 -5.11
C ALA A 101 -2.10 1.88 -5.68
N LEU A 102 -0.84 2.19 -6.00
CA LEU A 102 -0.46 3.48 -6.60
C LEU A 102 -0.83 3.56 -8.10
N GLY A 103 -1.07 2.42 -8.74
CA GLY A 103 -1.63 2.33 -10.09
C GLY A 103 -3.16 2.47 -10.14
N GLU A 104 -3.85 2.48 -8.99
CA GLU A 104 -5.30 2.70 -8.95
C GLU A 104 -5.64 4.12 -9.42
N SER A 105 -6.54 4.21 -10.40
CA SER A 105 -6.98 5.48 -10.96
C SER A 105 -8.04 6.11 -10.06
N LEU A 106 -7.82 7.39 -9.70
CA LEU A 106 -8.91 8.23 -9.22
C LEU A 106 -9.91 8.49 -10.35
N PRO A 107 -11.21 8.57 -10.06
CA PRO A 107 -12.22 8.96 -11.05
C PRO A 107 -11.87 10.31 -11.72
N GLU A 108 -12.32 10.49 -12.96
CA GLU A 108 -12.11 11.73 -13.73
C GLU A 108 -12.81 12.93 -13.11
#